data_AF-W6Q8W4-F1
#
_entry.id   AF-W6Q8W4-F1
#
_cell.length_a   1.000
_cell.length_b   1.000
_cell.length_c   1.000
_cell.angle_alpha   90.00
_cell.angle_beta   90.00
_cell.angle_gamma   90.00
#
_symmetry.space_group_name_H-M   'P 1'
#
loop_
_entity.id
_entity.type
_entity.pdbx_description
1 polymer ?
#
loop_
_entity_poly.entity_id
_entity_poly.type
_entity_poly.pdbx_seq_one_letter_code
_entity_poly.pdbx_strand_id
1 'polypeptide(L)'
;MDTSDKSPDTNEIQASNLAQPSTNENGATGSSQCETGHLPFISSASESEKRALAAEAFQPAIETLERMEQEDPKLAIQAARLVGLYRRLWESCISKHHADQSLAADNNELRITNTQLFREREYLKQQQNNQITRLTLFEEALGKVREGIVGVLKDWDGYAEGATSVSWKGAPLGGQ
;
A
#
# COMPACT_ATOMS: atom_id res chain seq x y z
N MET A 1 -5.71 -4.98 52.28
CA MET A 1 -6.79 -3.98 52.16
C MET A 1 -7.01 -3.75 50.69
N ASP A 2 -8.11 -4.31 50.20
CA ASP A 2 -8.67 -4.07 48.89
C ASP A 2 -9.03 -2.59 48.69
N THR A 3 -9.00 -2.16 47.43
CA THR A 3 -9.99 -1.28 46.76
C THR A 3 -9.41 -1.03 45.37
N SER A 4 -9.85 -1.79 44.36
CA SER A 4 -10.96 -1.41 43.47
C SER A 4 -10.86 0.04 43.04
N ASP A 5 -10.40 0.25 41.81
CA ASP A 5 -10.78 1.43 41.06
C ASP A 5 -11.46 0.96 39.76
N LYS A 6 -12.72 1.35 39.64
CA LYS A 6 -13.69 0.92 38.64
C LYS A 6 -14.25 2.16 37.95
N SER A 7 -14.37 2.03 36.63
CA SER A 7 -15.22 2.79 35.69
C SER A 7 -14.72 4.17 35.22
N PRO A 8 -15.26 4.69 34.09
CA PRO A 8 -16.32 4.13 33.22
C PRO A 8 -16.04 4.14 31.70
N ASP A 9 -16.85 3.34 30.99
CA ASP A 9 -17.67 3.60 29.77
C ASP A 9 -17.11 4.57 28.70
N THR A 10 -17.37 4.43 27.40
CA THR A 10 -18.65 4.14 26.75
C THR A 10 -18.42 4.00 25.23
N ASN A 11 -19.39 3.39 24.53
CA ASN A 11 -19.78 3.63 23.13
C ASN A 11 -19.48 2.52 22.12
N GLU A 12 -20.34 1.50 22.17
CA GLU A 12 -20.89 0.83 20.98
C GLU A 12 -21.21 1.85 19.87
N ILE A 13 -20.63 1.65 18.69
CA ILE A 13 -21.21 2.16 17.45
C ILE A 13 -21.74 0.96 16.68
N GLN A 14 -23.06 0.84 16.70
CA GLN A 14 -23.84 -0.06 15.86
C GLN A 14 -23.68 0.35 14.39
N ALA A 15 -23.06 -0.51 13.59
CA ALA A 15 -23.06 -0.39 12.13
C ALA A 15 -24.27 -1.17 11.58
N SER A 16 -25.39 -0.47 11.39
CA SER A 16 -26.45 -0.90 10.47
C SER A 16 -26.53 0.13 9.36
N ASN A 17 -26.14 -0.27 8.15
CA ASN A 17 -26.94 -0.05 6.95
C ASN A 17 -26.32 -0.77 5.75
N LEU A 18 -27.02 -1.83 5.37
CA LEU A 18 -26.85 -2.63 4.17
C LEU A 18 -27.70 -1.97 3.07
N ALA A 19 -27.06 -1.44 2.03
CA ALA A 19 -27.72 -1.08 0.78
C ALA A 19 -26.81 -1.47 -0.41
N GLN A 20 -27.45 -2.04 -1.43
CA GLN A 20 -26.92 -2.90 -2.49
C GLN A 20 -26.06 -2.19 -3.56
N PRO A 21 -25.29 -2.94 -4.38
CA PRO A 21 -24.48 -2.39 -5.45
C PRO A 21 -25.29 -2.20 -6.73
N SER A 22 -25.18 -1.01 -7.32
CA SER A 22 -25.60 -0.73 -8.69
C SER A 22 -24.47 -1.07 -9.67
N THR A 23 -24.71 -2.09 -10.47
CA THR A 23 -23.96 -2.45 -11.68
C THR A 23 -23.99 -1.29 -12.66
N ASN A 24 -22.84 -0.90 -13.21
CA ASN A 24 -22.75 -0.38 -14.58
C ASN A 24 -21.35 -0.65 -15.11
N GLU A 25 -21.32 -1.63 -16.00
CA GLU A 25 -20.29 -1.92 -16.98
C GLU A 25 -20.23 -0.81 -18.04
N ASN A 26 -19.02 -0.40 -18.41
CA ASN A 26 -18.56 0.29 -19.63
C ASN A 26 -17.08 0.64 -19.34
N GLY A 27 -16.03 0.09 -19.94
CA GLY A 27 -15.90 -0.39 -21.31
C GLY A 27 -15.41 0.74 -22.21
N ALA A 28 -14.11 1.06 -22.19
CA ALA A 28 -13.26 1.31 -23.37
C ALA A 28 -12.02 2.20 -23.09
N THR A 29 -10.86 1.64 -23.46
CA THR A 29 -9.68 2.30 -24.07
C THR A 29 -9.04 3.52 -23.40
N GLY A 30 -7.82 3.30 -22.91
CA GLY A 30 -6.79 4.32 -22.73
C GLY A 30 -5.41 3.68 -22.80
N SER A 31 -4.83 3.64 -24.00
CA SER A 31 -3.40 3.42 -24.17
C SER A 31 -2.65 4.55 -23.48
N SER A 32 -1.74 4.24 -22.56
CA SER A 32 -0.70 5.18 -22.15
C SER A 32 0.56 4.42 -21.78
N GLN A 33 1.41 4.29 -22.79
CA GLN A 33 2.84 4.10 -22.66
C GLN A 33 3.42 5.25 -21.81
N CYS A 34 4.06 4.93 -20.69
CA CYS A 34 4.96 5.85 -19.97
C CYS A 34 6.14 4.99 -19.52
N GLU A 35 7.15 4.84 -20.37
CA GLU A 35 8.36 5.69 -20.32
C GLU A 35 8.99 5.72 -18.93
N THR A 36 10.06 4.93 -18.82
CA THR A 36 11.29 5.20 -18.07
C THR A 36 11.14 6.25 -16.97
N GLY A 37 10.78 5.79 -15.77
CA GLY A 37 10.78 6.61 -14.56
C GLY A 37 12.21 7.03 -14.21
N HIS A 38 12.60 8.17 -14.77
CA HIS A 38 13.77 8.95 -14.41
C HIS A 38 13.77 9.12 -12.89
N LEU A 39 14.85 8.66 -12.22
CA LEU A 39 15.11 8.98 -10.82
C LEU A 39 14.96 10.50 -10.63
N PRO A 40 14.30 10.98 -9.56
CA PRO A 40 14.16 12.41 -9.36
C PRO A 40 15.56 12.98 -9.22
N PHE A 41 15.87 13.84 -10.20
CA PHE A 41 16.98 14.76 -10.15
C PHE A 41 16.85 15.51 -8.83
N ILE A 42 17.80 15.31 -7.93
CA ILE A 42 17.91 16.01 -6.65
C ILE A 42 17.84 17.50 -6.99
N SER A 43 16.69 18.13 -6.73
CA SER A 43 16.51 19.56 -6.89
C SER A 43 17.17 20.24 -5.70
N SER A 44 18.50 20.14 -5.63
CA SER A 44 19.28 21.06 -4.82
C SER A 44 19.12 22.44 -5.41
N ALA A 45 18.97 23.46 -4.56
CA ALA A 45 19.12 24.86 -4.97
C ALA A 45 20.31 24.97 -5.94
N SER A 46 20.11 25.67 -7.05
CA SER A 46 21.15 25.77 -8.07
C SER A 46 22.42 26.35 -7.46
N GLU A 47 23.60 25.90 -7.91
CA GLU A 47 24.88 26.48 -7.45
C GLU A 47 24.92 28.01 -7.62
N SER A 48 24.16 28.56 -8.56
CA SER A 48 23.92 29.99 -8.72
C SER A 48 23.16 30.64 -7.56
N GLU A 49 22.09 30.02 -7.07
CA GLU A 49 21.31 30.54 -5.93
C GLU A 49 22.12 30.52 -4.64
N LYS A 50 22.89 29.44 -4.40
CA LYS A 50 23.76 29.34 -3.23
C LYS A 50 24.83 30.43 -3.22
N ARG A 51 25.41 30.72 -4.39
CA ARG A 51 26.40 31.80 -4.56
C ARG A 51 25.78 33.18 -4.37
N ALA A 52 24.53 33.38 -4.80
CA ALA A 52 23.80 34.62 -4.57
C ALA A 52 23.53 34.84 -3.07
N LEU A 53 23.04 33.81 -2.37
CA LEU A 53 22.84 33.85 -0.92
C LEU A 53 24.14 34.08 -0.15
N ALA A 54 25.25 33.47 -0.60
CA ALA A 54 26.57 33.72 -0.02
C ALA A 54 27.01 35.17 -0.22
N ALA A 55 26.83 35.71 -1.43
CA ALA A 55 27.18 37.09 -1.73
C ALA A 55 26.42 38.07 -0.85
N GLU A 56 25.11 37.84 -0.65
CA GLU A 56 24.28 38.64 0.25
C GLU A 56 24.72 38.52 1.72
N ALA A 57 24.89 37.29 2.21
CA ALA A 57 25.23 37.04 3.61
C ALA A 57 26.61 37.58 4.02
N PHE A 58 27.57 37.60 3.09
CA PHE A 58 28.94 38.04 3.35
C PHE A 58 29.23 39.48 2.94
N GLN A 59 28.27 40.19 2.33
CA GLN A 59 28.45 41.58 1.88
C GLN A 59 28.99 42.51 3.00
N PRO A 60 28.45 42.49 4.24
CA PRO A 60 28.96 43.36 5.30
C PRO A 60 30.40 43.03 5.72
N ALA A 61 30.78 41.76 5.66
CA ALA A 61 32.14 41.33 5.96
C ALA A 61 33.11 41.80 4.87
N ILE A 62 32.70 41.77 3.60
CA ILE A 62 33.49 42.28 2.47
C ILE A 62 33.73 43.78 2.62
N GLU A 63 32.69 44.57 2.91
CA GLU A 63 32.81 46.02 3.14
C GLU A 63 33.74 46.36 4.33
N THR A 64 33.70 45.55 5.39
CA THR A 64 34.59 45.71 6.54
C THR A 64 36.04 45.40 6.17
N LEU A 65 36.28 44.37 5.37
CA LEU A 65 37.61 44.01 4.88
C LEU A 65 38.20 45.11 3.98
N GLU A 66 37.39 45.71 3.11
CA GLU A 66 37.82 46.84 2.26
C GLU A 66 38.25 48.06 3.09
N ARG A 67 37.53 48.37 4.17
CA ARG A 67 37.93 49.43 5.10
C ARG A 67 39.22 49.09 5.83
N MET A 68 39.35 47.86 6.31
CA MET A 68 40.55 47.39 7.01
C MET A 68 41.77 47.38 6.10
N GLU A 69 41.62 47.10 4.80
CA GLU A 69 42.73 47.13 3.83
C GLU A 69 43.37 48.52 3.74
N GLN A 70 42.59 49.58 3.94
CA GLN A 70 43.07 50.97 3.95
C GLN A 70 43.79 51.33 5.26
N GLU A 71 43.39 50.74 6.39
CA GLU A 71 43.93 51.04 7.72
C GLU A 71 45.13 50.15 8.10
N ASP A 72 44.99 48.83 7.92
CA ASP A 72 46.03 47.82 8.19
C ASP A 72 45.90 46.64 7.20
N PRO A 73 46.68 46.65 6.10
CA PRO A 73 46.60 45.61 5.07
C PRO A 73 47.04 44.23 5.59
N LYS A 74 47.91 44.15 6.61
CA LYS A 74 48.33 42.85 7.16
C LYS A 74 47.20 42.20 7.94
N LEU A 75 46.48 43.00 8.73
CA LEU A 75 45.31 42.53 9.46
C LEU A 75 44.16 42.19 8.50
N ALA A 76 43.93 43.00 7.46
CA ALA A 76 42.93 42.73 6.44
C ALA A 76 43.14 41.38 5.74
N ILE A 77 44.39 41.02 5.38
CA ILE A 77 44.71 39.72 4.78
C ILE A 77 44.38 38.56 5.73
N GLN A 78 44.66 38.70 7.03
CA GLN A 78 44.34 37.67 8.02
C GLN A 78 42.82 37.52 8.19
N ALA A 79 42.10 38.64 8.29
CA ALA A 79 40.65 38.65 8.39
C ALA A 79 40.00 38.07 7.11
N ALA A 80 40.50 38.39 5.92
CA ALA A 80 40.00 37.87 4.66
C ALA A 80 40.16 36.34 4.57
N ARG A 81 41.27 35.79 5.06
CA ARG A 81 41.45 34.32 5.15
C ARG A 81 40.39 33.68 6.04
N LEU A 82 40.09 34.28 7.19
CA LEU A 82 39.08 33.77 8.11
C LEU A 82 37.68 33.83 7.50
N VAL A 83 37.30 34.98 6.91
CA VAL A 83 36.02 35.16 6.22
C VAL A 83 35.88 34.16 5.07
N GLY A 84 36.95 33.93 4.30
CA GLY A 84 36.95 32.95 3.21
C GLY A 84 36.72 31.51 3.70
N LEU A 85 37.32 31.11 4.84
CA LEU A 85 37.07 29.79 5.44
C LEU A 85 35.64 29.65 5.93
N TYR A 86 35.13 30.65 6.63
CA TYR A 86 33.77 30.64 7.15
C TYR A 86 32.72 30.64 6.03
N ARG A 87 32.94 31.39 4.94
CA ARG A 87 32.09 31.35 3.75
C ARG A 87 31.96 29.95 3.17
N ARG A 88 33.08 29.23 3.00
CA ARG A 88 33.05 27.84 2.49
C ARG A 88 32.31 26.89 3.42
N LEU A 89 32.48 27.05 4.74
CA LEU A 89 31.76 26.26 5.72
C LEU A 89 30.25 26.54 5.64
N TRP A 90 29.86 27.81 5.54
CA TRP A 90 28.47 28.22 5.39
C TRP A 90 27.85 27.67 4.09
N GLU A 91 28.54 27.77 2.95
CA GLU A 91 28.09 27.23 1.65
C GLU A 91 27.87 25.69 1.72
N SER A 92 28.74 24.98 2.45
CA SER A 92 28.61 23.54 2.71
C SER A 92 27.40 23.24 3.61
N CYS A 93 27.21 24.00 4.70
CA CYS A 93 26.07 23.84 5.60
C CYS A 93 24.73 24.07 4.89
N ILE A 94 24.62 25.12 4.09
CA ILE A 94 23.41 25.43 3.32
C ILE A 94 23.16 24.36 2.25
N SER A 95 24.21 23.90 1.55
CA SER A 95 24.09 22.80 0.59
C SER A 95 23.55 21.53 1.24
N LYS A 96 24.11 21.16 2.40
CA LYS A 96 23.63 20.01 3.16
C LYS A 96 22.19 20.20 3.61
N HIS A 97 21.84 21.38 4.11
CA HIS A 97 20.48 21.66 4.56
C HIS A 97 19.43 21.50 3.44
N HIS A 98 19.71 22.01 2.25
CA HIS A 98 18.81 21.82 1.10
C HIS A 98 18.74 20.36 0.66
N ALA A 99 19.86 19.63 0.68
CA ALA A 99 19.86 18.21 0.38
C ALA A 99 19.02 17.40 1.40
N ASP A 100 19.18 17.69 2.69
CA ASP A 100 18.41 17.07 3.77
C ASP A 100 16.90 17.39 3.62
N GLN A 101 16.56 18.62 3.23
CA GLN A 101 15.18 19.03 2.99
C GLN A 101 14.55 18.31 1.78
N SER A 102 15.30 18.20 0.67
CA SER A 102 14.86 17.45 -0.52
C SER A 102 14.64 15.98 -0.16
N LEU A 103 15.60 15.36 0.52
CA LEU A 103 15.49 13.96 0.93
C LEU A 103 14.32 13.72 1.89
N ALA A 104 14.03 14.66 2.79
CA ALA A 104 12.88 14.58 3.68
C ALA A 104 11.55 14.65 2.90
N ALA A 105 11.46 15.51 1.88
CA ALA A 105 10.29 15.60 1.02
C ALA A 105 10.05 14.30 0.25
N ASP A 106 11.11 13.78 -0.40
CA ASP A 106 11.04 12.52 -1.17
C ASP A 106 10.67 11.34 -0.26
N ASN A 107 11.25 11.28 0.95
CA ASN A 107 10.91 10.22 1.92
C ASN A 107 9.44 10.29 2.33
N ASN A 108 8.92 11.50 2.55
CA ASN A 108 7.51 11.69 2.89
C ASN A 108 6.59 11.23 1.76
N GLU A 109 6.91 11.55 0.51
CA GLU A 109 6.19 11.06 -0.66
C GLU A 109 6.20 9.54 -0.73
N LEU A 110 7.37 8.91 -0.57
CA LEU A 110 7.49 7.45 -0.53
C LEU A 110 6.65 6.82 0.58
N ARG A 111 6.58 7.43 1.76
CA ARG A 111 5.75 6.95 2.88
C ARG A 111 4.26 7.02 2.55
N ILE A 112 3.82 8.09 1.90
CA ILE A 112 2.43 8.26 1.46
C ILE A 112 2.08 7.17 0.44
N THR A 113 2.90 7.02 -0.60
CA THR A 113 2.69 6.01 -1.66
C THR A 113 2.73 4.60 -1.10
N ASN A 114 3.65 4.29 -0.18
CA ASN A 114 3.72 2.98 0.47
C ASN A 114 2.45 2.69 1.29
N THR A 115 1.95 3.69 2.02
CA THR A 115 0.70 3.55 2.78
C THR A 115 -0.49 3.27 1.87
N GLN A 116 -0.54 3.91 0.70
CA GLN A 116 -1.59 3.67 -0.29
C GLN A 116 -1.52 2.25 -0.86
N LEU A 117 -0.33 1.82 -1.31
CA LEU A 117 -0.10 0.48 -1.84
C LEU A 117 -0.40 -0.60 -0.80
N PHE A 118 -0.07 -0.35 0.47
CA PHE A 118 -0.42 -1.25 1.56
C PHE A 118 -1.93 -1.44 1.70
N ARG A 119 -2.71 -0.35 1.65
CA ARG A 119 -4.18 -0.42 1.71
C ARG A 119 -4.76 -1.19 0.53
N GLU A 120 -4.26 -0.92 -0.68
CA GLU A 120 -4.70 -1.62 -1.89
C GLU A 120 -4.38 -3.12 -1.82
N ARG A 121 -3.18 -3.48 -1.38
CA ARG A 121 -2.79 -4.87 -1.15
C ARG A 121 -3.74 -5.57 -0.17
N GLU A 122 -4.05 -4.95 0.96
CA GLU A 122 -4.93 -5.57 1.96
C GLU A 122 -6.37 -5.69 1.43
N TYR A 123 -6.84 -4.71 0.66
CA TYR A 123 -8.13 -4.80 -0.03
C TYR A 123 -8.19 -5.98 -1.02
N LEU A 124 -7.18 -6.09 -1.90
CA LEU A 124 -7.11 -7.19 -2.87
C LEU A 124 -6.99 -8.55 -2.19
N LYS A 125 -6.22 -8.64 -1.10
CA LYS A 125 -6.10 -9.86 -0.30
C LYS A 125 -7.44 -10.25 0.32
N GLN A 126 -8.21 -9.28 0.83
CA GLN A 126 -9.55 -9.53 1.35
C GLN A 126 -10.49 -10.03 0.25
N GLN A 127 -10.45 -9.40 -0.93
CA GLN A 127 -11.24 -9.84 -2.08
C GLN A 127 -10.89 -11.28 -2.49
N GLN A 128 -9.61 -11.62 -2.55
CA GLN A 128 -9.14 -12.97 -2.85
C GLN A 128 -9.67 -13.99 -1.83
N ASN A 129 -9.55 -13.69 -0.53
CA ASN A 129 -10.05 -14.57 0.52
C ASN A 129 -11.56 -14.80 0.39
N ASN A 130 -12.34 -13.77 0.07
CA ASN A 130 -13.78 -13.90 -0.18
C ASN A 130 -14.06 -14.86 -1.35
N GLN A 131 -13.33 -14.72 -2.47
CA GLN A 131 -13.48 -15.64 -3.61
C GLN A 131 -13.16 -17.08 -3.22
N ILE A 132 -12.09 -17.30 -2.45
CA ILE A 132 -11.70 -18.63 -1.95
C ILE A 132 -12.84 -19.23 -1.12
N THR A 133 -13.37 -18.48 -0.13
CA THR A 133 -14.49 -18.95 0.69
C THR A 133 -15.70 -19.35 -0.15
N ARG A 134 -16.01 -18.56 -1.19
CA ARG A 134 -17.12 -18.84 -2.09
C ARG A 134 -16.90 -20.11 -2.92
N LEU A 135 -15.68 -20.32 -3.41
CA LEU A 135 -15.31 -21.54 -4.13
C LEU A 135 -15.41 -22.78 -3.25
N THR A 136 -14.91 -22.70 -2.00
CA THR A 136 -15.03 -23.80 -1.04
C THR A 136 -16.49 -24.15 -0.76
N LEU A 137 -17.37 -23.16 -0.64
CA LEU A 137 -18.80 -23.39 -0.47
C LEU A 137 -19.41 -24.13 -1.68
N PHE A 138 -19.05 -23.72 -2.90
CA PHE A 138 -19.53 -24.40 -4.11
C PHE A 138 -19.02 -25.82 -4.21
N GLU A 139 -17.74 -26.04 -3.88
CA GLU A 139 -17.15 -27.38 -3.86
C GLU A 139 -17.89 -28.31 -2.89
N GLU A 140 -18.24 -27.82 -1.69
CA GLU A 140 -19.03 -28.58 -0.73
C GLU A 140 -20.45 -28.88 -1.26
N ALA A 141 -21.13 -27.89 -1.83
CA ALA A 141 -22.47 -28.07 -2.39
C ALA A 141 -22.49 -29.08 -3.54
N LEU A 142 -21.52 -28.98 -4.47
CA LEU A 142 -21.36 -29.92 -5.57
C LEU A 142 -21.01 -31.32 -5.06
N GLY A 143 -20.19 -31.42 -4.00
CA GLY A 143 -19.92 -32.68 -3.30
C GLY A 143 -21.20 -33.35 -2.81
N LYS A 144 -22.08 -32.61 -2.11
CA LYS A 144 -23.37 -33.12 -1.63
C LYS A 144 -24.30 -33.55 -2.76
N VAL A 145 -24.37 -32.76 -3.84
CA VAL A 145 -25.18 -33.12 -5.02
C VAL A 145 -24.67 -34.42 -5.63
N ARG A 146 -23.35 -34.54 -5.80
CA ARG A 146 -22.72 -35.77 -6.32
C ARG A 146 -23.01 -36.97 -5.42
N GLU A 147 -22.86 -36.83 -4.11
CA GLU A 147 -23.18 -37.88 -3.15
C GLU A 147 -24.65 -38.31 -3.22
N GLY A 148 -25.58 -37.34 -3.32
CA GLY A 148 -27.00 -37.61 -3.49
C GLY A 148 -27.31 -38.40 -4.78
N ILE A 149 -26.72 -37.99 -5.91
CA ILE A 149 -26.87 -38.71 -7.19
C ILE A 149 -26.35 -40.14 -7.07
N VAL A 150 -25.16 -40.33 -6.48
CA VAL A 150 -24.58 -41.66 -6.27
C VAL A 150 -25.48 -42.51 -5.36
N GLY A 151 -26.09 -41.92 -4.33
CA GLY A 151 -27.07 -42.59 -3.48
C GLY A 151 -28.28 -43.09 -4.26
N VAL A 152 -28.94 -42.22 -5.03
CA VAL A 152 -30.10 -42.58 -5.86
C VAL A 152 -29.78 -43.69 -6.86
N LEU A 153 -28.61 -43.64 -7.50
CA LEU A 153 -28.20 -44.69 -8.45
C LEU A 153 -27.97 -46.04 -7.77
N LYS A 154 -27.35 -46.06 -6.58
CA LYS A 154 -27.17 -47.29 -5.80
C LYS A 154 -28.50 -47.89 -5.36
N ASP A 155 -29.43 -47.05 -4.92
CA ASP A 155 -30.76 -47.48 -4.54
C ASP A 155 -31.47 -48.11 -5.74
N TRP A 156 -31.36 -47.51 -6.93
CA TRP A 156 -31.92 -48.05 -8.17
C TRP A 156 -31.36 -49.43 -8.52
N ASP A 157 -30.04 -49.62 -8.46
CA ASP A 157 -29.40 -50.92 -8.76
C ASP A 157 -29.83 -52.01 -7.76
N GLY A 158 -29.97 -51.68 -6.48
CA GLY A 158 -30.46 -52.61 -5.45
C GLY A 158 -31.91 -53.07 -5.64
N TYR A 159 -32.77 -52.22 -6.22
CA TYR A 159 -34.14 -52.61 -6.58
C TYR A 159 -34.20 -53.60 -7.76
N ALA A 160 -33.23 -53.55 -8.67
CA ALA A 160 -33.17 -54.45 -9.83
C ALA A 160 -32.77 -55.89 -9.44
N GLU A 161 -31.92 -56.08 -8.43
CA GLU A 161 -31.55 -57.40 -7.92
C GLU A 161 -32.65 -58.08 -7.09
N GLY A 162 -33.56 -57.31 -6.47
CA GLY A 162 -34.72 -57.85 -5.76
C GLY A 162 -35.84 -58.39 -6.66
N ALA A 163 -35.88 -57.97 -7.94
CA ALA A 163 -36.94 -58.34 -8.87
C ALA A 163 -36.71 -59.66 -9.63
N THR A 164 -35.49 -60.21 -9.62
CA THR A 164 -35.14 -61.45 -10.33
C THR A 164 -35.30 -62.73 -9.50
N SER A 165 -35.66 -62.63 -8.22
CA SER A 165 -35.89 -63.77 -7.32
C SER A 165 -37.37 -64.17 -7.15
N VAL A 166 -38.25 -63.87 -8.11
CA VAL A 166 -39.60 -64.46 -8.11
C VAL A 166 -39.55 -65.80 -8.86
N SER A 167 -39.26 -66.85 -8.09
CA SER A 167 -39.33 -68.25 -8.52
C SER A 167 -40.80 -68.64 -8.77
N TRP A 168 -41.22 -68.63 -10.03
CA TRP A 168 -42.53 -69.15 -10.44
C TRP A 168 -42.52 -70.69 -10.39
N LYS A 169 -42.67 -71.28 -9.21
CA LYS A 169 -42.84 -72.72 -9.07
C LYS A 169 -44.30 -73.11 -8.82
N GLY A 170 -45.00 -73.32 -9.94
CA GLY A 170 -45.97 -74.40 -10.11
C GLY A 170 -47.41 -74.17 -9.61
N ALA A 171 -48.35 -74.07 -10.54
CA ALA A 171 -49.73 -74.50 -10.35
C ALA A 171 -50.17 -75.30 -11.59
N PRO A 172 -50.44 -76.62 -11.48
CA PRO A 172 -51.11 -77.37 -12.53
C PRO A 172 -52.63 -77.44 -12.29
N LEU A 173 -53.35 -76.81 -13.21
CA LEU A 173 -54.44 -77.38 -14.01
C LEU A 173 -55.51 -78.20 -13.26
N GLY A 174 -56.61 -77.54 -12.90
CA GLY A 174 -57.91 -78.20 -12.71
C GLY A 174 -58.61 -78.34 -14.07
N GLY A 175 -58.74 -79.57 -14.54
CA GLY A 175 -59.48 -79.94 -15.75
C GLY A 175 -60.99 -80.04 -15.49
N GLN A 176 -61.73 -79.59 -16.51
CA GLN A 176 -63.14 -79.80 -16.89
C GLN A 176 -64.17 -80.16 -15.81
#